data_AF-A0A529HEG4-F1
#
_entry.id   AF-A0A529HEG4-F1
#
_cell.length_a   1.000
_cell.length_b   1.000
_cell.length_c   1.000
_cell.angle_alpha   90.00
_cell.angle_beta   90.00
_cell.angle_gamma   90.00
#
_symmetry.space_group_name_H-M   'P 1'
#
loop_
_entity.id
_entity.type
_entity.pdbx_description
1 polymer ?
#
loop_
_entity_poly.entity_id
_entity_poly.type
_entity_poly.pdbx_seq_one_letter_code
_entity_poly.pdbx_strand_id
1 'polypeptide(L)'
;DQSGPIKIVVTGITDADFIANVYGAFLEKQGFKVERVKADYAAQFVGLEAGDLDFSTSIWETSRDIFDAALATGEVVNMGATGVKVREGWWYPTYVEKLCPGLPDWKALLQPDCVKALSTVETAPLG
;
A
#
# COMPACT_ATOMS: atom_id res chain seq x y z
N ASP A 1 9.84 -15.95 27.56
CA ASP A 1 10.52 -16.85 26.63
C ASP A 1 9.75 -16.80 25.31
N GLN A 2 10.22 -15.98 24.36
CA GLN A 2 9.63 -15.79 23.04
C GLN A 2 10.60 -16.44 22.06
N SER A 3 10.25 -17.62 21.55
CA SER A 3 11.19 -18.57 20.95
C SER A 3 11.68 -18.22 19.53
N GLY A 4 11.47 -16.99 19.04
CA GLY A 4 11.84 -16.59 17.68
C GLY A 4 11.90 -15.08 17.46
N PRO A 5 12.45 -14.62 16.32
CA PRO A 5 12.40 -13.21 15.92
C PRO A 5 10.95 -12.78 15.62
N ILE A 6 10.64 -11.51 15.84
CA ILE A 6 9.41 -10.86 15.36
C ILE A 6 9.51 -10.75 13.84
N LYS A 7 8.59 -11.39 13.13
CA LYS A 7 8.51 -11.40 11.68
C LYS A 7 7.71 -10.20 11.17
N ILE A 8 8.43 -9.19 10.72
CA ILE A 8 7.85 -7.99 10.11
C ILE A 8 7.75 -8.14 8.59
N VAL A 9 6.60 -7.78 8.03
CA VAL A 9 6.35 -7.86 6.59
C VAL A 9 7.11 -6.76 5.84
N VAL A 10 7.75 -7.14 4.74
CA VAL A 10 8.21 -6.26 3.66
C VAL A 10 7.61 -6.72 2.33
N THR A 11 7.13 -5.78 1.52
CA THR A 11 6.36 -6.07 0.29
C THR A 11 7.18 -5.84 -0.98
N GLY A 12 8.28 -5.08 -0.88
CA GLY A 12 9.00 -4.55 -2.04
C GLY A 12 8.47 -3.21 -2.53
N ILE A 13 7.37 -2.70 -1.96
CA ILE A 13 6.87 -1.35 -2.21
C ILE A 13 7.66 -0.40 -1.31
N THR A 14 8.38 0.54 -1.92
CA THR A 14 9.45 1.30 -1.24
C THR A 14 8.98 2.10 -0.03
N ASP A 15 7.84 2.76 -0.10
CA ASP A 15 7.27 3.55 0.98
C ASP A 15 6.78 2.66 2.14
N ALA A 16 6.09 1.56 1.82
CA ALA A 16 5.66 0.57 2.80
C ALA A 16 6.86 -0.07 3.52
N ASP A 17 7.87 -0.47 2.75
CA ASP A 17 9.09 -1.08 3.28
C ASP A 17 9.88 -0.10 4.13
N PHE A 18 9.91 1.20 3.78
CA PHE A 18 10.55 2.21 4.62
C PHE A 18 9.95 2.24 6.03
N ILE A 19 8.61 2.27 6.14
CA ILE A 19 7.93 2.28 7.44
C ILE A 19 8.23 0.99 8.21
N ALA A 20 8.13 -0.16 7.56
CA ALA A 20 8.44 -1.46 8.17
C ALA A 20 9.89 -1.49 8.70
N ASN A 21 10.85 -1.00 7.90
CA ASN A 21 12.25 -0.98 8.29
C ASN A 21 12.53 -0.05 9.48
N VAL A 22 11.87 1.11 9.55
CA VAL A 22 11.99 2.04 10.69
C VAL A 22 11.44 1.40 11.97
N TYR A 23 10.27 0.76 11.90
CA TYR A 23 9.70 0.04 13.06
C TYR A 23 10.58 -1.14 13.48
N GLY A 24 11.08 -1.93 12.54
CA GLY A 24 12.00 -3.03 12.81
C GLY A 24 13.27 -2.54 13.51
N ALA A 25 13.87 -1.46 13.02
CA ALA A 25 15.05 -0.84 13.65
C ALA A 25 14.76 -0.31 15.06
N PHE A 26 13.55 0.20 15.32
CA PHE A 26 13.13 0.59 16.66
C PHE A 26 13.04 -0.62 17.60
N LEU A 27 12.39 -1.71 17.17
CA LEU A 27 12.27 -2.94 17.95
C LEU A 27 13.63 -3.57 18.25
N GLU A 28 14.53 -3.60 17.27
CA GLU A 28 15.92 -4.05 17.44
C GLU A 28 16.65 -3.23 18.51
N LYS A 29 16.47 -1.89 18.53
CA LYS A 29 17.02 -1.02 19.58
C LYS A 29 16.43 -1.27 20.97
N GLN A 30 15.21 -1.81 21.05
CA GLN A 30 14.60 -2.23 22.32
C GLN A 30 15.05 -3.64 22.76
N GLY A 31 15.89 -4.32 21.97
CA GLY A 31 16.44 -5.64 22.30
C GLY A 31 15.66 -6.82 21.74
N PHE A 32 14.64 -6.59 20.91
CA PHE A 32 13.94 -7.66 20.20
C PHE A 32 14.76 -8.16 19.00
N LYS A 33 14.66 -9.45 18.70
CA LYS A 33 15.11 -9.99 17.41
C LYS A 33 14.02 -9.72 16.39
N VAL A 34 14.38 -9.23 15.21
CA VAL A 34 13.43 -8.94 14.12
C VAL A 34 13.90 -9.65 12.86
N GLU A 35 12.97 -10.29 12.17
CA GLU A 35 13.16 -10.89 10.85
C GLU A 35 12.27 -10.15 9.86
N ARG A 36 12.85 -9.63 8.77
CA ARG A 36 12.08 -9.00 7.69
C ARG A 36 11.71 -10.07 6.69
N VAL A 37 10.42 -10.40 6.61
CA VAL A 37 9.91 -11.45 5.74
C VAL A 37 9.25 -10.81 4.52
N LYS A 38 9.73 -11.18 3.33
CA LYS A 38 9.13 -10.71 2.09
C LYS A 38 7.82 -11.45 1.83
N ALA A 39 6.72 -10.73 1.66
CA ALA A 39 5.42 -11.27 1.31
C ALA A 39 4.75 -10.44 0.20
N ASP A 40 3.90 -11.08 -0.59
CA ASP A 40 2.97 -10.36 -1.45
C ASP A 40 1.97 -9.54 -0.60
N TYR A 41 1.54 -8.41 -1.13
CA TYR A 41 0.69 -7.48 -0.39
C TYR A 41 -0.66 -8.10 0.02
N ALA A 42 -1.30 -8.91 -0.82
CA ALA A 42 -2.56 -9.57 -0.44
C ALA A 42 -2.29 -10.82 0.40
N ALA A 43 -1.24 -11.58 0.09
CA ALA A 43 -0.90 -12.78 0.83
C ALA A 43 -0.50 -12.52 2.30
N GLN A 44 -0.03 -11.30 2.62
CA GLN A 44 0.36 -10.94 3.98
C GLN A 44 -0.78 -11.13 5.00
N PHE A 45 -2.04 -10.89 4.61
CA PHE A 45 -3.19 -11.00 5.51
C PHE A 45 -3.40 -12.45 5.95
N VAL A 46 -3.33 -13.39 5.00
CA VAL A 46 -3.41 -14.84 5.31
C VAL A 46 -2.25 -15.27 6.21
N GLY A 47 -1.04 -14.76 5.95
CA GLY A 47 0.12 -15.05 6.80
C GLY A 47 0.01 -14.48 8.22
N LEU A 48 -0.64 -13.32 8.38
CA LEU A 48 -0.95 -12.75 9.69
C LEU A 48 -2.01 -13.58 10.43
N GLU A 49 -3.09 -13.97 9.73
CA GLU A 49 -4.15 -14.82 10.29
C GLU A 49 -3.63 -16.19 10.73
N ALA A 50 -2.71 -16.78 9.98
CA ALA A 50 -2.10 -18.07 10.29
C ALA A 50 -1.04 -18.00 11.40
N GLY A 51 -0.60 -16.80 11.81
CA GLY A 51 0.53 -16.60 12.72
C GLY A 51 1.91 -16.90 12.10
N ASP A 52 1.98 -17.01 10.77
CA ASP A 52 3.24 -17.16 10.04
C ASP A 52 4.03 -15.85 9.97
N LEU A 53 3.32 -14.72 10.07
CA LEU A 53 3.81 -13.34 10.12
C LEU A 53 3.29 -12.67 11.40
N ASP A 54 4.08 -11.80 12.03
CA ASP A 54 3.71 -11.19 13.31
C ASP A 54 3.19 -9.75 13.16
N PHE A 55 3.74 -8.99 12.22
CA PHE A 55 3.51 -7.55 12.15
C PHE A 55 3.57 -6.99 10.74
N SER A 56 2.56 -6.22 10.35
CA SER A 56 2.57 -5.38 9.15
C SER A 56 2.30 -3.92 9.51
N THR A 57 2.98 -3.01 8.84
CA THR A 57 2.93 -1.56 9.14
C THR A 57 2.18 -0.75 8.10
N SER A 58 1.98 -1.29 6.90
CA SER A 58 1.59 -0.50 5.74
C SER A 58 0.41 -1.15 5.05
N ILE A 59 -0.78 -0.83 5.55
CA ILE A 59 -2.06 -1.25 4.99
C ILE A 59 -2.69 -0.03 4.32
N TRP A 60 -2.88 -0.13 3.01
CA TRP A 60 -3.44 0.89 2.13
C TRP A 60 -4.96 0.87 2.23
N GLU A 61 -5.60 2.05 2.23
CA GLU A 61 -7.05 2.17 2.40
C GLU A 61 -7.79 1.62 1.18
N THR A 62 -7.16 1.59 0.00
CA THR A 62 -7.70 0.90 -1.18
C THR A 62 -7.86 -0.62 -1.00
N SER A 63 -7.29 -1.21 0.05
CA SER A 63 -7.40 -2.64 0.38
C SER A 63 -8.27 -2.91 1.62
N ARG A 64 -9.22 -1.99 1.89
CA ARG A 64 -10.03 -2.00 3.11
C ARG A 64 -10.81 -3.30 3.31
N ASP A 65 -11.32 -3.87 2.23
CA ASP A 65 -12.10 -5.11 2.21
C ASP A 65 -11.31 -6.31 2.75
N ILE A 66 -10.08 -6.50 2.27
CA ILE A 66 -9.21 -7.60 2.71
C ILE A 66 -8.76 -7.36 4.16
N PHE A 67 -8.47 -6.11 4.53
CA PHE A 67 -8.13 -5.76 5.91
C PHE A 67 -9.28 -6.03 6.89
N ASP A 68 -10.50 -5.61 6.56
CA ASP A 68 -11.68 -5.84 7.39
C ASP A 68 -12.01 -7.33 7.51
N ALA A 69 -11.83 -8.11 6.43
CA ALA A 69 -11.96 -9.56 6.47
C ALA A 69 -10.97 -10.20 7.45
N ALA A 70 -9.70 -9.79 7.42
CA ALA A 70 -8.67 -10.29 8.33
C ALA A 70 -8.99 -9.96 9.79
N LEU A 71 -9.47 -8.74 10.09
CA LEU A 71 -9.88 -8.36 11.44
C LEU A 71 -11.10 -9.15 11.92
N ALA A 72 -12.05 -9.46 11.02
CA ALA A 72 -13.26 -10.20 11.35
C ALA A 72 -12.97 -11.65 11.79
N THR A 73 -11.80 -12.20 11.46
CA THR A 73 -11.38 -13.54 11.94
C THR A 73 -11.14 -13.57 13.46
N GLY A 74 -10.74 -12.44 14.06
CA GLY A 74 -10.31 -12.36 15.45
C GLY A 74 -8.85 -12.80 15.69
N GLU A 75 -8.17 -13.34 14.68
CA GLU A 75 -6.76 -13.76 14.77
C GLU A 75 -5.79 -12.59 14.56
N VAL A 76 -6.24 -11.53 13.88
CA VAL A 76 -5.47 -10.32 13.61
C VAL A 76 -6.07 -9.13 14.36
N VAL A 77 -5.21 -8.31 14.96
CA VAL A 77 -5.62 -7.09 15.66
C VAL A 77 -5.10 -5.83 14.96
N ASN A 78 -5.94 -4.79 14.95
CA ASN A 78 -5.53 -3.48 14.47
C ASN A 78 -4.72 -2.75 15.56
N MET A 79 -3.43 -2.53 15.30
CA MET A 79 -2.48 -1.88 16.22
C MET A 79 -2.47 -0.35 16.12
N GLY A 80 -3.35 0.25 15.31
CA GLY A 80 -3.48 1.69 15.14
C GLY A 80 -2.66 2.26 13.96
N ALA A 81 -2.72 3.58 13.82
CA ALA A 81 -2.08 4.28 12.70
C ALA A 81 -0.58 4.51 12.93
N THR A 82 0.21 4.44 11.86
CA THR A 82 1.65 4.76 11.86
C THR A 82 1.95 6.25 12.01
N GLY A 83 0.93 7.11 11.89
CA GLY A 83 1.08 8.57 11.84
C GLY A 83 1.45 9.12 10.46
N VAL A 84 1.68 8.26 9.46
CA VAL A 84 1.92 8.66 8.07
C VAL A 84 0.59 9.02 7.41
N LYS A 85 0.53 10.21 6.80
CA LYS A 85 -0.64 10.65 6.03
C LYS A 85 -0.47 10.23 4.58
N VAL A 86 -1.37 9.38 4.11
CA VAL A 86 -1.36 8.84 2.74
C VAL A 86 -2.49 9.48 1.94
N ARG A 87 -2.26 9.69 0.64
CA ARG A 87 -3.29 10.03 -0.34
C ARG A 87 -3.19 9.05 -1.49
N GLU A 88 -4.25 8.29 -1.69
CA GLU A 88 -4.38 7.33 -2.79
C GLU A 88 -5.34 7.90 -3.84
N GLY A 89 -5.00 7.73 -5.11
CA GLY A 89 -5.83 8.19 -6.21
C GLY A 89 -5.05 8.36 -7.49
N TRP A 90 -5.76 8.76 -8.54
CA TRP A 90 -5.14 9.07 -9.81
C TRP A 90 -4.28 10.32 -9.67
N TRP A 91 -3.10 10.26 -10.29
CA TRP A 91 -2.13 11.34 -10.28
C TRP A 91 -1.58 11.54 -11.69
N TYR A 92 -1.23 12.79 -12.02
CA TYR A 92 -0.60 13.13 -13.27
C TYR A 92 0.54 14.15 -13.03
N PRO A 93 1.62 14.12 -13.82
CA PRO A 93 2.63 15.18 -13.79
C PRO A 93 2.06 16.52 -14.26
N THR A 94 2.50 17.63 -13.68
CA THR A 94 1.94 18.98 -13.96
C THR A 94 1.94 19.39 -15.43
N TYR A 95 2.82 18.85 -16.27
CA TYR A 95 2.79 19.12 -17.72
C TYR A 95 1.52 18.59 -18.41
N VAL A 96 0.85 17.60 -17.83
CA VAL A 96 -0.38 17.01 -18.38
C VAL A 96 -1.55 18.00 -18.35
N GLU A 97 -1.54 19.00 -17.47
CA GLU A 97 -2.55 20.07 -17.46
C GLU A 97 -2.56 20.88 -18.76
N LYS A 98 -1.41 20.96 -19.44
CA LYS A 98 -1.30 21.61 -20.75
C LYS A 98 -1.87 20.75 -21.88
N LEU A 99 -1.86 19.42 -21.71
CA LEU A 99 -2.36 18.46 -22.69
C LEU A 99 -3.86 18.19 -22.52
N CYS A 100 -4.34 18.20 -21.28
CA CYS A 100 -5.74 18.04 -20.91
C CYS A 100 -6.18 19.21 -20.03
N PRO A 101 -6.50 20.38 -20.63
CA PRO A 101 -7.03 21.52 -19.90
C PRO A 101 -8.37 21.17 -19.24
N GLY A 102 -8.44 21.24 -17.92
CA GLY A 102 -9.62 20.86 -17.12
C GLY A 102 -9.31 19.92 -15.96
N LEU A 103 -8.16 19.23 -16.01
CA LEU A 103 -7.60 18.59 -14.82
C LEU A 103 -7.35 19.66 -13.72
N PRO A 104 -7.52 19.32 -12.43
CA PRO A 104 -7.67 17.98 -11.85
C PRO A 104 -9.12 17.44 -11.75
N ASP A 105 -10.12 18.09 -12.35
CA ASP A 105 -11.47 17.50 -12.39
C ASP A 105 -11.41 16.20 -13.22
N TRP A 106 -11.72 15.07 -12.60
CA TRP A 106 -11.70 13.76 -13.26
C TRP A 106 -12.64 13.71 -14.48
N LYS A 107 -13.69 14.55 -14.52
CA LYS A 107 -14.58 14.69 -15.68
C LYS A 107 -13.86 15.24 -16.92
N ALA A 108 -12.73 15.91 -16.75
CA ALA A 108 -11.88 16.33 -17.86
C ALA A 108 -11.35 15.13 -18.65
N LEU A 109 -11.04 14.02 -17.97
CA LEU A 109 -10.58 12.77 -18.61
C LEU A 109 -11.63 12.12 -19.50
N LEU A 110 -12.91 12.52 -19.38
CA LEU A 110 -13.98 12.07 -20.25
C LEU A 110 -14.14 12.94 -21.50
N GLN A 111 -13.46 14.10 -21.57
CA GLN A 111 -13.58 15.01 -22.70
C GLN A 111 -12.82 14.47 -23.91
N PRO A 112 -13.39 14.53 -25.13
CA PRO A 112 -12.76 13.95 -26.33
C PRO A 112 -11.32 14.41 -26.57
N ASP A 113 -11.02 15.68 -26.30
CA ASP A 113 -9.68 16.24 -26.47
C ASP A 113 -8.68 15.64 -25.48
N CYS A 114 -9.07 15.47 -24.21
CA CYS A 114 -8.25 14.83 -23.19
C CYS A 114 -8.03 13.34 -23.47
N VAL A 115 -9.10 12.64 -23.86
CA VAL A 115 -9.03 11.23 -24.27
C VAL A 115 -8.04 11.06 -25.41
N LYS A 116 -8.17 11.88 -26.46
CA LYS A 116 -7.25 11.86 -27.60
C LYS A 116 -5.81 12.22 -27.23
N ALA A 117 -5.61 13.19 -26.33
CA ALA A 117 -4.29 13.65 -25.91
C ALA A 117 -3.54 12.63 -25.03
N LEU A 118 -4.27 11.77 -24.32
CA LEU A 118 -3.71 10.76 -23.41
C LEU A 118 -3.76 9.33 -23.95
N SER A 119 -4.41 9.10 -25.09
CA SER A 119 -4.50 7.80 -25.73
C SER A 119 -3.12 7.29 -26.18
N THR A 120 -2.92 5.97 -26.05
CA THR A 120 -1.77 5.25 -26.60
C THR A 120 -2.19 4.37 -27.76
N VAL A 121 -1.23 3.69 -28.40
CA VAL A 121 -1.55 2.76 -29.51
C VAL A 121 -2.42 1.59 -29.03
N GLU A 122 -2.30 1.20 -27.76
CA GLU A 122 -3.06 0.12 -27.14
C GLU A 122 -4.50 0.52 -26.81
N THR A 123 -4.75 1.81 -26.58
CA THR A 123 -6.08 2.30 -26.16
C THR A 123 -6.86 2.96 -27.30
N ALA A 124 -6.21 3.22 -28.44
CA ALA A 124 -6.86 3.77 -29.62
C ALA A 124 -7.85 2.76 -30.27
N PRO A 125 -8.97 3.23 -30.87
CA PRO A 125 -9.40 4.63 -30.96
C PRO A 125 -10.29 5.09 -29.79
N LEU A 126 -10.51 4.24 -28.79
CA LEU A 126 -11.52 4.46 -27.75
C LEU A 126 -11.04 5.34 -26.60
N GLY A 127 -9.72 5.49 -26.44
CA GLY A 127 -9.15 6.25 -25.35
C GLY A 127 -8.43 5.40 -24.33
#